data_AF-A0A453JK53-F1
#
_entry.id   AF-A0A453JK53-F1
#
_cell.length_a   1.000
_cell.length_b   1.000
_cell.length_c   1.000
_cell.angle_alpha   90.00
_cell.angle_beta   90.00
_cell.angle_gamma   90.00
#
_symmetry.space_group_name_H-M   'P 1'
#
loop_
_entity.id
_entity.type
_entity.pdbx_description
1 polymer ?
#
loop_
_entity_poly.entity_id
_entity_poly.type
_entity_poly.pdbx_seq_one_letter_code
_entity_poly.pdbx_strand_id
1 'polypeptide(L)' 'LITQKVGQSAYKLQFPADVKIHPVFHVSQLKKHIGDKSIPSPHLPMVNADGTIKTGPAAVLQVRQIPKHNAPVVQ' A
#
# COMPACT_ATOMS: atom_id res chain seq x y z
N LEU A 1 -16.24 12.57 -7.01
CA LEU A 1 -17.24 11.75 -6.27
C LEU A 1 -17.70 10.60 -7.17
N ILE A 2 -18.18 9.48 -6.59
CA ILE A 2 -18.75 8.35 -7.37
C ILE A 2 -20.22 8.66 -7.64
N THR A 3 -20.63 8.61 -8.91
CA THR A 3 -22.03 8.90 -9.31
C THR A 3 -22.84 7.63 -9.55
N GLN A 4 -22.19 6.54 -9.95
CA GLN A 4 -22.86 5.29 -10.27
C GLN A 4 -21.91 4.08 -10.11
N LYS A 5 -22.46 2.93 -9.70
CA LYS A 5 -21.79 1.62 -9.85
C LYS A 5 -22.23 0.98 -11.18
N VAL A 6 -21.26 0.60 -12.01
CA VAL A 6 -21.49 -0.01 -13.34
C VAL A 6 -21.09 -1.47 -13.26
N GLY A 7 -22.07 -2.37 -13.37
CA GLY A 7 -21.85 -3.81 -13.20
C GLY A 7 -21.31 -4.15 -11.81
N GLN A 8 -20.52 -5.22 -11.72
CA GLN A 8 -20.01 -5.69 -10.43
C GLN A 8 -18.78 -4.94 -9.94
N SER A 9 -17.90 -4.52 -10.86
CA SER A 9 -16.54 -4.11 -10.51
C SER A 9 -16.11 -2.76 -11.09
N ALA A 10 -17.02 -1.97 -11.65
CA ALA A 10 -16.69 -0.64 -12.19
C ALA A 10 -17.54 0.47 -11.56
N TYR A 11 -16.99 1.67 -11.55
CA TYR A 11 -17.64 2.87 -11.01
C TYR A 11 -17.51 4.03 -11.99
N LYS A 12 -18.58 4.80 -12.13
CA LYS A 12 -18.59 6.09 -12.83
C LYS A 12 -18.24 7.19 -11.84
N LEU A 13 -17.24 7.99 -12.18
CA LEU A 13 -16.78 9.13 -11.42
C LEU A 13 -17.32 10.44 -12.02
N GLN A 14 -17.59 11.40 -11.15
CA GLN A 14 -17.86 12.77 -11.54
C GLN A 14 -16.54 13.50 -11.80
N PHE A 15 -16.41 14.07 -12.99
CA PHE A 15 -15.31 14.96 -13.35
C PHE A 15 -15.81 16.38 -13.65
N PRO A 16 -14.91 17.38 -13.54
CA PRO A 16 -15.12 18.70 -14.13
C PRO A 16 -15.41 18.63 -15.64
N ALA A 17 -16.10 19.64 -16.16
CA ALA A 17 -16.61 19.64 -17.54
C ALA A 17 -15.50 19.65 -18.63
N ASP A 18 -14.31 20.10 -18.27
CA ASP A 18 -13.12 20.19 -19.12
C ASP A 18 -12.36 18.86 -19.27
N VAL A 19 -12.68 17.86 -18.44
CA VAL A 19 -11.99 16.57 -18.45
C VAL A 19 -12.51 15.68 -19.58
N LYS A 20 -11.62 15.34 -20.52
CA LYS A 20 -11.91 14.48 -21.68
C LYS A 20 -11.67 12.98 -21.45
N ILE A 21 -11.39 12.57 -20.21
CA ILE A 21 -11.12 11.18 -19.83
C ILE A 21 -12.45 10.45 -19.62
N HIS A 22 -12.52 9.18 -20.01
CA HIS A 22 -13.71 8.36 -19.80
C HIS A 22 -14.03 8.23 -18.29
N PRO A 23 -15.29 8.45 -17.85
CA PRO A 23 -15.62 8.52 -16.43
C PRO A 23 -15.76 7.16 -15.73
N VAL A 24 -15.69 6.04 -16.44
CA VAL A 24 -15.89 4.70 -15.86
C VAL A 24 -14.56 3.98 -15.67
N PHE A 25 -14.31 3.53 -14.44
CA PHE A 25 -13.07 2.86 -14.04
C PHE A 25 -13.36 1.56 -13.30
N HIS A 26 -12.52 0.55 -13.52
CA HIS A 26 -12.56 -0.69 -12.74
C HIS A 26 -12.04 -0.44 -11.31
N VAL A 27 -12.59 -1.16 -10.32
CA VAL A 27 -12.25 -1.03 -8.90
C VAL A 27 -10.76 -1.19 -8.61
N SER A 28 -10.05 -2.02 -9.39
CA SER A 28 -8.60 -2.23 -9.24
C SER A 28 -7.75 -1.00 -9.58
N GLN A 29 -8.30 -0.04 -10.34
CA GLN A 29 -7.63 1.20 -10.70
C GLN A 29 -7.90 2.32 -9.69
N LEU A 30 -8.81 2.10 -8.73
CA LEU A 30 -9.22 3.10 -7.76
C LEU A 30 -8.62 2.81 -6.40
N LYS A 31 -8.13 3.85 -5.73
CA LYS A 31 -7.77 3.79 -4.30
C LYS A 31 -8.84 4.51 -3.48
N LYS A 32 -9.16 3.95 -2.31
CA LYS A 32 -10.09 4.58 -1.37
C LYS A 32 -9.48 5.88 -0.88
N HIS A 33 -10.23 6.97 -0.98
CA HIS A 33 -9.84 8.25 -0.40
C HIS A 33 -9.97 8.17 1.14
N ILE A 34 -8.87 8.44 1.85
CA ILE A 34 -8.79 8.33 3.32
C ILE A 34 -9.03 9.69 4.01
N GLY A 35 -9.20 10.77 3.25
CA GLY A 35 -9.51 12.12 3.73
C GLY A 35 -8.27 12.95 4.07
N ASP A 36 -8.50 14.21 4.46
CA ASP A 36 -7.46 15.24 4.62
C ASP A 36 -6.45 14.96 5.75
N LYS A 37 -6.75 14.00 6.62
CA LYS A 37 -5.87 13.56 7.70
C LYS A 37 -4.85 12.51 7.26
N SER A 38 -4.87 12.06 6.00
CA SER A 38 -3.81 11.19 5.52
C SER A 38 -2.53 12.01 5.43
N ILE A 39 -1.58 11.73 6.32
CA ILE A 39 -0.22 12.28 6.23
C ILE A 39 0.51 11.38 5.21
N PRO A 40 0.75 11.84 3.97
CA PRO A 40 1.56 11.08 3.05
C PRO A 40 2.96 10.93 3.67
N SER A 41 3.51 9.71 3.65
CA SER A 41 4.91 9.52 4.07
C SER A 41 5.79 10.41 3.18
N PRO A 42 6.58 11.34 3.75
CA PRO A 42 7.45 12.21 2.97
C PRO A 42 8.62 11.42 2.35
N HIS A 43 8.91 10.24 2.89
CA HIS A 43 9.97 9.36 2.39
C HIS A 43 9.37 8.20 1.60
N LEU A 44 10.00 7.90 0.46
CA LEU A 44 9.72 6.69 -0.30
C LEU A 44 9.99 5.47 0.59
N PRO A 45 9.14 4.43 0.53
CA PRO A 45 9.44 3.19 1.24
C PRO A 45 10.75 2.62 0.71
N MET A 46 11.57 2.08 1.61
CA MET A 46 12.77 1.35 1.19
C MET A 46 12.32 0.11 0.41
N VAL A 47 12.75 0.00 -0.84
CA VAL A 47 12.40 -1.13 -1.72
C VAL A 47 13.64 -1.95 -2.05
N ASN A 48 13.45 -3.25 -2.25
CA ASN A 48 14.44 -4.17 -2.80
C ASN A 48 14.60 -3.95 -4.31
N ALA A 49 15.63 -4.56 -4.92
CA ALA A 49 15.89 -4.46 -6.35
C ALA A 49 14.75 -5.03 -7.22
N ASP A 50 13.93 -5.92 -6.67
CA ASP A 50 12.74 -6.52 -7.30
C ASP A 50 11.47 -5.67 -7.12
N GLY A 51 11.57 -4.50 -6.49
CA GLY A 51 10.43 -3.59 -6.24
C GLY A 51 9.57 -3.95 -5.03
N THR A 52 9.93 -4.98 -4.26
CA THR A 52 9.23 -5.32 -3.02
C THR A 52 9.59 -4.35 -1.90
N ILE A 53 8.63 -4.01 -1.02
CA ILE A 53 8.91 -3.17 0.15
C ILE A 53 9.78 -3.95 1.13
N LYS A 54 10.90 -3.35 1.56
CA LYS A 54 11.72 -3.89 2.64
C LYS A 54 10.90 -3.86 3.93
N THR A 55 10.46 -5.02 4.38
CA THR A 55 9.71 -5.18 5.62
C THR A 55 10.62 -5.77 6.70
N GLY A 56 10.33 -5.41 7.95
CA GLY A 56 11.02 -5.89 9.13
C GLY A 56 10.25 -5.49 10.38
N PRO A 57 10.58 -6.08 11.55
CA PRO A 57 9.97 -5.67 12.81
C PRO A 57 10.37 -4.23 13.13
N ALA A 58 9.41 -3.42 13.58
CA ALA A 58 9.69 -2.05 14.02
C ALA A 58 10.64 -2.00 15.22
N ALA A 59 10.56 -3.00 16.09
CA ALA A 59 11.51 -3.24 17.18
C ALA A 59 11.61 -4.75 17.44
N VAL A 60 12.83 -5.23 17.73
CA VAL A 60 13.07 -6.60 18.18
C VAL A 60 13.16 -6.58 19.70
N LEU A 61 12.09 -7.02 20.39
CA LEU A 61 12.01 -6.94 21.85
C LEU A 61 12.83 -8.02 22.57
N GLN A 62 12.96 -9.19 21.95
CA GLN A 62 13.71 -10.30 22.49
C GLN A 62 14.19 -11.18 21.34
N VAL A 63 15.41 -11.70 21.47
CA VAL A 63 15.96 -12.69 20.54
C VAL A 63 16.27 -13.97 21.29
N ARG A 64 15.86 -15.11 20.72
CA ARG A 64 16.20 -16.42 21.26
C ARG A 64 17.59 -16.80 20.78
N GLN A 65 18.52 -17.03 21.71
CA GLN A 65 19.80 -17.67 21.41
C GLN A 65 19.69 -19.18 21.57
N ILE A 66 20.20 -19.91 20.58
CA ILE A 66 20.27 -21.37 20.62
C ILE A 66 21.73 -21.76 20.48
N PRO A 67 22.28 -22.64 21.35
CA PRO A 67 23.63 -23.14 21.18
C PRO A 67 23.70 -24.03 19.93
N LYS A 68 24.55 -23.66 18.97
CA LYS A 68 24.96 -24.53 17.86
C LYS A 68 26.47 -24.66 17.89
N HIS A 69 26.98 -25.90 17.91
CA HIS A 69 28.43 -26.18 18.00
C HIS A 69 29.14 -25.40 19.14
N ASN A 70 28.55 -25.35 20.33
CA ASN A 70 29.08 -24.63 21.50
C ASN A 70 29.21 -23.09 21.32
N ALA A 71 28.67 -22.52 20.24
CA ALA A 71 28.61 -21.09 20.02
C ALA A 71 27.15 -20.58 20.13
N PRO A 72 26.92 -19.41 20.76
CA PRO A 72 25.60 -18.78 20.77
C PRO A 72 25.26 -18.28 19.36
N VAL A 73 24.20 -18.82 18.75
CA VAL A 73 23.70 -18.37 17.45
C VAL A 73 22.34 -17.68 17.64
N VAL A 74 22.21 -16.52 17.00
CA VAL A 74 20.99 -15.71 16.93
C VAL A 74 20.05 -16.35 15.90
N GLN A 75 18.79 -16.59 16.26
CA GLN A 75 17.76 -17.07 15.31
C GLN A 75 17.07 -15.90 14.60
#